data_AF-A0A965KB02-F1
#
_entry.id   AF-A0A965KB02-F1
#
_cell.length_a   1.000
_cell.length_b   1.000
_cell.length_c   1.000
_cell.angle_alpha   90.00
_cell.angle_beta   90.00
_cell.angle_gamma   90.00
#
_symmetry.space_group_name_H-M   'P 1'
#
loop_
_entity.id
_entity.type
_entity.pdbx_description
1 polymer ?
#
loop_
_entity_poly.entity_id
_entity_poly.type
_entity_poly.pdbx_seq_one_letter_code
_entity_poly.pdbx_strand_id
1 'polypeptide(L)'
;DYHGSVRSTRGVLHVVSKNGQAVAVDPKVIIELQALGPEGILSLLDAELKLGSKIKVIRGIFAGSEGEVVKLATPQKRIAVLMSLLGSEQAVELSSEDVAPLD
;
A
#
# COMPACT_ATOMS: atom_id res chain seq x y z
N ASP A 1 -12.90 8.93 -32.80
CA ASP A 1 -11.58 9.21 -32.21
C ASP A 1 -11.74 10.29 -31.14
N TYR A 2 -11.99 9.89 -29.88
CA TYR A 2 -12.44 10.81 -28.81
C TYR A 2 -11.29 11.57 -28.13
N HIS A 3 -10.04 11.23 -28.46
CA HIS A 3 -8.83 11.76 -27.82
C HIS A 3 -8.63 13.26 -28.02
N GLY A 4 -8.98 13.79 -29.20
CA GLY A 4 -8.88 15.23 -29.47
C GLY A 4 -9.86 16.04 -28.63
N SER A 5 -11.13 15.60 -28.54
CA SER A 5 -12.19 16.31 -27.81
C SER A 5 -11.92 16.38 -26.31
N VAL A 6 -11.42 15.31 -25.70
CA VAL A 6 -11.12 15.29 -24.25
C VAL A 6 -9.92 16.16 -23.91
N ARG A 7 -8.84 16.09 -24.70
CA ARG A 7 -7.63 16.90 -24.48
C ARG A 7 -7.85 18.41 -24.68
N SER A 8 -8.77 18.79 -25.55
CA SER A 8 -9.12 20.19 -25.80
C SER A 8 -10.14 20.76 -24.81
N THR A 9 -10.61 19.98 -23.83
CA THR A 9 -11.56 20.44 -22.82
C THR A 9 -10.85 21.27 -21.75
N ARG A 10 -11.32 22.50 -21.52
CA ARG A 10 -10.73 23.39 -20.49
C ARG A 10 -10.82 22.75 -19.11
N GLY A 11 -9.70 22.73 -18.39
CA GLY A 11 -9.61 22.12 -17.05
C GLY A 11 -9.24 20.63 -17.07
N VAL A 12 -9.19 19.99 -18.24
CA VAL A 12 -8.69 18.62 -18.40
C VAL A 12 -7.21 18.67 -18.76
N LEU A 13 -6.36 17.98 -17.98
CA LEU A 13 -4.92 17.90 -18.26
C LEU A 13 -4.64 16.84 -19.34
N HIS A 14 -4.99 15.57 -19.06
CA HIS A 14 -4.84 14.46 -20.00
C HIS A 14 -5.61 13.22 -19.50
N VAL A 15 -5.77 12.23 -20.38
CA VAL A 15 -6.25 10.88 -20.04
C VAL A 15 -5.06 10.03 -19.58
N VAL A 16 -5.18 9.39 -18.42
CA VAL A 16 -4.17 8.46 -17.90
C VAL A 16 -3.94 7.33 -18.92
N SER A 17 -2.69 7.05 -19.24
CA SER A 17 -2.32 6.19 -20.35
C SER A 17 -1.13 5.31 -20.02
N LYS A 18 -1.03 4.15 -20.68
CA LYS A 18 0.14 3.28 -20.67
C LYS A 18 0.80 3.40 -22.03
N ASN A 19 2.07 3.78 -22.07
CA ASN A 19 2.83 3.98 -23.31
C ASN A 19 2.13 4.94 -24.31
N GLY A 20 1.46 5.97 -23.81
CA GLY A 20 0.78 6.98 -24.62
C GLY A 20 -0.60 6.56 -25.17
N GLN A 21 -1.05 5.34 -24.89
CA GLN A 21 -2.39 4.85 -25.27
C GLN A 21 -3.30 4.77 -24.04
N ALA A 22 -4.53 5.26 -24.17
CA ALA A 22 -5.53 5.07 -23.14
C ALA A 22 -5.81 3.58 -22.99
N VAL A 23 -5.76 3.10 -21.75
CA VAL A 23 -6.03 1.70 -21.43
C VAL A 23 -7.42 1.62 -20.83
N ALA A 24 -8.21 0.65 -21.29
CA ALA A 24 -9.49 0.36 -20.67
C ALA A 24 -9.26 -0.12 -19.24
N VAL A 25 -9.96 0.49 -18.30
CA VAL A 25 -10.05 0.00 -16.92
C VAL A 25 -11.02 -1.19 -16.90
N ASP A 26 -10.71 -2.21 -16.12
CA ASP A 26 -11.60 -3.36 -15.94
C ASP A 26 -12.98 -2.87 -15.46
N PRO A 27 -14.10 -3.25 -16.13
CA PRO A 27 -15.44 -2.85 -15.71
C PRO A 27 -15.76 -3.13 -14.24
N LYS A 28 -15.20 -4.20 -13.67
CA LYS A 28 -15.37 -4.56 -12.26
C LYS A 28 -14.84 -3.47 -11.33
N VAL A 29 -13.67 -2.91 -11.64
CA VAL A 29 -13.06 -1.82 -10.85
C VAL A 29 -13.94 -0.56 -10.91
N ILE A 30 -14.52 -0.25 -12.07
CA ILE A 30 -15.43 0.89 -12.22
C ILE A 30 -16.69 0.69 -11.36
N ILE A 31 -17.28 -0.51 -11.38
CA ILE A 31 -18.46 -0.84 -10.58
C ILE A 31 -18.16 -0.72 -9.09
N GLU A 32 -17.01 -1.24 -8.64
CA GLU A 32 -16.56 -1.15 -7.25
C GLU A 32 -16.37 0.31 -6.80
N LEU A 33 -15.69 1.14 -7.62
CA LEU A 33 -15.51 2.56 -7.32
C LEU A 33 -16.83 3.33 -7.28
N GLN A 34 -17.77 3.03 -8.19
CA GLN A 34 -19.09 3.66 -8.19
C GLN A 34 -19.92 3.25 -6.97
N ALA A 35 -19.78 2.00 -6.51
CA ALA A 35 -20.49 1.49 -5.34
C ALA A 35 -20.05 2.18 -4.03
N LEU A 36 -18.83 2.72 -3.96
CA LEU A 36 -18.37 3.52 -2.82
C LEU A 36 -19.14 4.84 -2.68
N GLY A 37 -19.77 5.32 -3.77
CA GLY A 37 -20.50 6.59 -3.82
C GLY A 37 -19.59 7.81 -4.01
N PRO A 38 -20.18 9.00 -4.23
CA PRO A 38 -19.43 10.22 -4.54
C PRO A 38 -18.50 10.70 -3.42
N GLU A 39 -18.82 10.36 -2.16
CA GLU A 39 -18.00 10.62 -0.98
C GLU A 39 -17.27 9.34 -0.50
N GLY A 40 -17.20 8.34 -1.37
CA GLY A 40 -16.58 7.06 -1.07
C GLY A 40 -15.11 7.20 -0.76
N ILE A 41 -14.74 7.07 0.52
CA ILE A 41 -13.34 7.08 0.94
C ILE A 41 -12.80 5.66 0.79
N LEU A 42 -12.03 5.44 -0.28
CA LEU A 42 -11.12 4.30 -0.35
C LEU A 42 -9.89 4.63 0.48
N SER A 43 -9.95 4.38 1.78
CA SER A 43 -8.72 4.26 2.56
C SER A 43 -8.04 2.99 2.09
N LEU A 44 -6.75 3.05 1.78
CA LEU A 44 -5.90 1.89 2.04
C LEU A 44 -6.21 1.57 3.50
N LEU A 45 -6.87 0.44 3.75
CA LEU A 45 -6.88 -0.11 5.09
C LEU A 45 -5.41 -0.45 5.34
N ASP A 46 -4.63 0.56 5.76
CA ASP A 46 -3.46 0.34 6.56
C ASP A 46 -4.04 -0.46 7.72
N ALA A 47 -3.94 -1.79 7.65
CA ALA A 47 -4.15 -2.63 8.79
C ALA A 47 -3.20 -2.06 9.84
N GLU A 48 -3.77 -1.25 10.72
CA GLU A 48 -3.00 -0.34 11.55
C GLU A 48 -2.11 -1.24 12.40
N LEU A 49 -0.81 -1.20 12.15
CA LEU A 49 0.12 -2.07 12.85
C LEU A 49 0.04 -1.71 14.32
N LYS A 50 -0.40 -2.66 15.14
CA LYS A 50 -0.48 -2.53 16.59
C LYS A 50 0.70 -3.23 17.23
N LEU A 51 1.03 -2.84 18.46
CA LEU A 51 1.91 -3.64 19.30
C LEU A 51 1.36 -5.06 19.41
N GLY A 52 2.24 -6.05 19.27
CA GLY A 52 1.89 -7.47 19.24
C GLY A 52 1.43 -7.99 17.87
N SER A 53 1.31 -7.14 16.84
CA SER A 53 0.92 -7.61 15.51
C SER A 53 1.97 -8.56 14.94
N LYS A 54 1.54 -9.71 14.45
CA LYS A 54 2.38 -10.59 13.63
C LYS A 54 2.48 -9.99 12.24
N ILE A 55 3.70 -9.92 11.73
CA ILE A 55 3.98 -9.33 10.42
C ILE A 55 4.94 -10.22 9.66
N LYS A 56 4.95 -10.03 8.35
CA LYS A 56 5.96 -10.54 7.43
C LYS A 56 6.67 -9.37 6.77
N VAL A 57 7.99 -9.43 6.73
CA VAL A 57 8.80 -8.46 6.00
C VAL A 57 8.68 -8.75 4.51
N ILE A 58 8.25 -7.76 3.73
CA ILE A 58 8.01 -7.89 2.28
C ILE A 58 9.13 -7.28 1.44
N ARG A 59 10.04 -6.49 2.02
CA ARG A 59 11.14 -5.79 1.33
C ARG A 59 12.40 -5.72 2.18
N GLY A 60 13.56 -5.55 1.53
CA GLY A 60 14.86 -5.41 2.18
C GLY A 60 15.54 -6.74 2.53
N ILE A 61 16.62 -6.67 3.33
CA ILE A 61 17.49 -7.82 3.64
C ILE A 61 16.81 -8.91 4.48
N PHE A 62 15.74 -8.56 5.18
CA PHE A 62 14.94 -9.48 5.97
C PHE A 62 13.67 -9.94 5.26
N ALA A 63 13.53 -9.66 3.95
CA ALA A 63 12.35 -10.05 3.18
C ALA A 63 12.10 -11.56 3.29
N GLY A 64 10.84 -11.92 3.57
CA GLY A 64 10.41 -13.29 3.83
C GLY A 64 10.40 -13.69 5.31
N SER A 65 11.12 -12.96 6.17
CA SER A 65 11.11 -13.19 7.62
C SER A 65 9.80 -12.75 8.26
N GLU A 66 9.44 -13.41 9.35
CA GLU A 66 8.28 -13.09 10.17
C GLU A 66 8.73 -12.56 11.54
N GLY A 67 7.86 -11.79 12.17
CA GLY A 67 8.14 -11.24 13.48
C GLY A 67 6.94 -10.59 14.13
N GLU A 68 7.16 -10.02 15.31
CA GLU A 68 6.14 -9.36 16.11
C GLU A 68 6.49 -7.89 16.36
N VAL A 69 5.54 -7.00 16.17
CA VAL A 69 5.75 -5.57 16.41
C VAL A 69 5.86 -5.31 17.92
N VAL A 70 7.04 -4.89 18.38
CA VAL A 70 7.29 -4.56 19.79
C VAL A 70 7.36 -3.06 20.06
N LYS A 71 7.48 -2.23 19.02
CA LYS A 71 7.44 -0.77 19.14
C LYS A 71 6.91 -0.12 17.87
N LEU A 72 6.06 0.89 18.03
CA LEU A 72 5.65 1.81 16.96
C LEU A 72 6.38 3.15 17.13
N ALA A 73 6.95 3.70 16.05
CA ALA A 73 7.52 5.05 16.04
C ALA A 73 6.79 5.93 15.03
N THR A 74 5.93 6.80 15.57
CA THR A 74 5.04 7.71 14.85
C THR A 74 5.55 9.15 15.02
N PRO A 75 6.71 9.50 14.43
CA PRO A 75 6.60 10.19 13.13
C PRO A 75 7.33 9.54 11.94
N GLN A 76 8.37 8.73 12.15
CA GLN A 76 9.25 8.30 11.04
C GLN A 76 8.79 7.04 10.29
N LYS A 77 7.57 6.56 10.54
CA LYS A 77 7.07 5.27 10.00
C LYS A 77 8.04 4.11 10.26
N ARG A 78 8.78 4.16 11.37
CA ARG A 78 9.67 3.08 11.80
C ARG A 78 8.99 2.24 12.87
N ILE A 79 9.20 0.95 12.83
CA ILE A 79 8.72 0.00 13.82
C ILE A 79 9.88 -0.85 14.29
N ALA A 80 9.85 -1.30 15.54
CA ALA A 80 10.74 -2.36 15.98
C ALA A 80 9.98 -3.68 15.91
N VAL A 81 10.56 -4.66 15.22
CA VAL A 81 10.02 -6.00 15.05
C VAL A 81 10.96 -6.98 15.75
N LEU A 82 10.41 -7.79 16.65
CA LEU A 82 11.12 -8.90 17.25
C LEU A 82 11.12 -10.08 16.28
N MET A 83 12.31 -10.52 15.86
CA MET A 83 12.52 -11.59 14.90
C MET A 83 13.49 -12.64 15.44
N SER A 84 13.27 -13.89 15.06
CA SER A 84 14.21 -14.97 15.35
C SER A 84 15.38 -14.96 14.36
N LEU A 85 16.52 -14.46 14.81
CA LEU A 85 17.76 -14.35 14.03
C LEU A 85 18.88 -15.14 14.72
N LEU A 86 19.53 -16.02 13.96
CA LEU A 86 20.69 -16.80 14.42
C LEU A 86 20.43 -17.59 15.72
N GLY A 87 19.20 -18.09 15.89
CA GLY A 87 18.80 -18.86 17.08
C GLY A 87 18.50 -18.01 18.31
N SER A 88 18.33 -16.69 18.15
CA SER A 88 17.99 -15.75 19.22
C SER A 88 16.92 -14.75 18.78
N GLU A 89 16.15 -14.23 19.71
CA GLU A 89 15.20 -13.15 19.42
C GLU A 89 15.91 -11.80 19.42
N GLN A 90 15.80 -11.07 18.31
CA GLN A 90 16.41 -9.76 18.14
C GLN A 90 15.38 -8.73 17.65
N ALA A 91 15.39 -7.55 18.26
CA ALA A 91 14.58 -6.42 17.82
C ALA A 91 15.29 -5.68 16.68
N VAL A 92 14.62 -5.56 15.54
CA VAL A 92 15.13 -4.88 14.34
C VAL A 92 14.22 -3.73 13.97
N GLU A 93 14.81 -2.57 13.67
CA GLU A 93 14.05 -1.43 13.18
C GLU A 93 13.81 -1.54 11.66
N LEU A 94 12.55 -1.46 11.26
CA LEU A 94 12.10 -1.53 9.86
C LEU A 94 11.15 -0.38 9.54
N SER A 95 10.98 -0.08 8.25
CA SER A 95 9.88 0.77 7.79
C SER A 95 8.57 0.01 7.90
N SER A 96 7.51 0.66 8.36
CA SER A 96 6.16 0.09 8.35
C SER A 96 5.66 -0.22 6.94
N GLU A 97 6.24 0.43 5.91
CA GLU A 97 5.90 0.19 4.50
C GLU A 97 6.59 -1.05 3.91
N ASP A 98 7.59 -1.59 4.61
CA ASP A 98 8.35 -2.78 4.19
C ASP A 98 7.84 -4.06 4.84
N VAL A 99 6.71 -3.99 5.57
CA VAL A 99 6.07 -5.12 6.23
C VAL A 99 4.59 -5.22 5.85
N ALA A 100 4.06 -6.44 5.94
CA ALA A 100 2.64 -6.72 5.80
C ALA A 100 2.14 -7.49 7.04
N PRO A 101 0.91 -7.24 7.51
CA PRO A 101 0.29 -8.06 8.57
C PRO A 101 0.20 -9.53 8.14
N LEU A 102 0.36 -10.43 9.11
CA LEU A 102 -0.04 -11.83 9.01
C LEU A 102 -1.41 -11.94 9.70
N ASP A 103 -2.43 -12.40 8.98
CA ASP A 103 -3.79 -12.61 9.49
C ASP A 103 -3.83 -13.52 10.73
#